data_AF-A0A2D7EYL2-F1
#
_entry.id   AF-A0A2D7EYL2-F1
#
_cell.length_a   1.000
_cell.length_b   1.000
_cell.length_c   1.000
_cell.angle_alpha   90.00
_cell.angle_beta   90.00
_cell.angle_gamma   90.00
#
_symmetry.space_group_name_H-M   'P 1'
#
loop_
_entity.id
_entity.type
_entity.pdbx_description
1 polymer ?
#
loop_
_entity_poly.entity_id
_entity_poly.type
_entity_poly.pdbx_seq_one_letter_code
_entity_poly.pdbx_strand_id
1 'polypeptide(L)'
;MALILSGGICLTDVPKDKIISGKKGKYANLTITINDEPDKFGNNASITMAQTKEEREAKSPKVYLGNCKLVWTNDVMPKVPPRDGAPMQSSAPQSSSNDDLPF
;
A
#
# COMPACT_ATOMS: atom_id res chain seq x y z
N MET A 1 0.00 13.87 -11.58
CA MET A 1 0.39 12.54 -11.09
C MET A 1 -0.84 11.86 -10.58
N ALA A 2 -1.28 10.79 -11.24
CA ALA A 2 -2.50 10.11 -10.88
C ALA A 2 -2.37 8.63 -11.22
N LEU A 3 -2.99 7.82 -10.38
CA LEU A 3 -3.04 6.39 -10.46
C LEU A 3 -4.53 6.06 -10.45
N ILE A 4 -5.00 5.31 -11.43
CA ILE A 4 -6.39 4.85 -11.47
C ILE A 4 -6.40 3.36 -11.19
N LEU A 5 -6.96 3.02 -10.03
CA LEU A 5 -7.26 1.64 -9.64
C LEU A 5 -8.74 1.41 -9.81
N SER A 6 -9.10 0.27 -10.39
CA SER A 6 -10.48 -0.19 -10.48
C SER A 6 -10.57 -1.54 -9.78
N GLY A 7 -11.55 -1.68 -8.89
CA GLY A 7 -11.80 -2.94 -8.22
C GLY A 7 -13.09 -2.88 -7.41
N GLY A 8 -13.44 -4.02 -6.83
CA GLY A 8 -14.60 -4.17 -5.98
C GLY A 8 -14.18 -4.50 -4.56
N ILE A 9 -15.01 -4.09 -3.60
CA ILE A 9 -14.90 -4.51 -2.21
C ILE A 9 -16.13 -5.34 -1.82
N CYS A 10 -15.91 -6.41 -1.05
CA CYS A 10 -16.97 -7.18 -0.43
C CYS A 10 -17.53 -6.37 0.75
N LEU A 11 -18.75 -5.88 0.62
CA LEU A 11 -19.42 -5.10 1.68
C LEU A 11 -19.81 -5.97 2.89
N THR A 12 -19.97 -7.28 2.70
CA THR A 12 -20.33 -8.23 3.76
C THR A 12 -19.20 -8.38 4.76
N ASP A 13 -17.95 -8.37 4.29
CA ASP A 13 -16.77 -8.54 5.13
C ASP A 13 -16.35 -7.25 5.83
N VAL A 14 -17.02 -6.12 5.58
CA VAL A 14 -16.70 -4.85 6.25
C VAL A 14 -17.26 -4.86 7.68
N PRO A 15 -16.40 -4.89 8.72
CA PRO A 15 -16.87 -4.85 10.10
C PRO A 15 -17.47 -3.47 10.40
N LYS A 16 -18.74 -3.46 10.81
CA LYS A 16 -19.48 -2.22 11.12
C LYS A 16 -18.84 -1.42 12.25
N ASP A 17 -18.13 -2.09 13.15
CA ASP A 17 -17.43 -1.49 14.29
C ASP A 17 -16.29 -0.56 13.88
N LYS A 18 -15.69 -0.79 12.70
CA LYS A 18 -14.61 0.06 12.16
C LYS A 18 -15.13 1.17 11.27
N ILE A 19 -16.45 1.27 11.10
CA ILE A 19 -17.07 2.30 10.29
C ILE A 19 -17.23 3.55 11.14
N ILE A 20 -16.52 4.61 10.76
CA ILE A 20 -16.59 5.91 11.38
C ILE A 20 -17.82 6.63 10.82
N SER A 21 -18.77 6.96 11.68
CA SER A 21 -19.93 7.78 11.30
C SER A 21 -19.53 9.26 11.35
N GLY A 22 -19.24 9.84 10.19
CA GLY A 22 -18.96 11.26 10.03
C GLY A 22 -20.23 12.06 9.76
N LYS A 23 -20.13 13.40 9.80
CA LYS A 23 -21.26 14.32 9.54
C LYS A 23 -21.88 14.14 8.14
N LYS A 24 -21.13 13.64 7.15
CA LYS A 24 -21.57 13.48 5.76
C LYS A 24 -21.83 12.02 5.34
N GLY A 25 -21.62 11.05 6.23
CA GLY A 25 -21.78 9.64 5.88
C GLY A 25 -20.94 8.70 6.75
N LYS A 26 -20.99 7.43 6.40
CA LYS A 26 -20.22 6.35 7.02
C LYS A 26 -18.92 6.13 6.25
N TYR A 27 -17.79 6.13 6.93
CA TYR A 27 -16.45 6.00 6.35
C TYR A 27 -15.75 4.77 6.89
N ALA A 28 -15.08 4.01 6.03
CA ALA A 28 -14.20 2.91 6.43
C ALA A 28 -12.78 3.21 5.93
N ASN A 29 -11.80 3.04 6.81
CA ASN A 29 -10.40 3.20 6.43
C ASN A 29 -9.90 1.92 5.74
N LEU A 30 -9.39 2.06 4.52
CA LEU A 30 -8.89 0.96 3.71
C LEU A 30 -7.39 1.14 3.44
N THR A 31 -6.66 0.03 3.35
CA THR A 31 -5.27 -0.03 2.91
C THR A 31 -5.22 -0.78 1.59
N ILE A 32 -4.74 -0.09 0.55
CA ILE A 32 -4.52 -0.67 -0.77
C ILE A 32 -3.03 -0.94 -0.91
N THR A 33 -2.67 -2.18 -1.16
CA THR A 33 -1.31 -2.60 -1.51
C THR A 33 -1.27 -2.82 -3.00
N ILE A 34 -0.31 -2.19 -3.69
CA ILE A 34 -0.10 -2.33 -5.13
C ILE A 34 1.20 -3.12 -5.29
N ASN A 35 1.15 -4.19 -6.06
CA ASN A 35 2.30 -4.99 -6.43
C ASN A 35 2.78 -4.57 -7.82
N ASP A 36 4.07 -4.77 -8.10
CA ASP A 36 4.67 -4.45 -9.39
C ASP A 36 4.28 -5.45 -10.49
N GLU A 37 3.99 -6.70 -10.11
CA GLU A 37 3.58 -7.75 -11.03
C GLU A 37 2.07 -8.04 -10.93
N PRO A 38 1.36 -8.09 -12.08
CA PRO A 38 -0.03 -8.55 -12.08
C PRO A 38 -0.09 -10.03 -11.78
N ASP A 39 -1.03 -10.42 -10.91
CA ASP A 39 -1.39 -11.82 -10.74
C ASP A 39 -2.01 -12.39 -12.03
N LYS A 40 -2.19 -13.71 -12.13
CA LYS A 40 -2.73 -14.44 -13.30
C LYS A 40 -4.06 -13.90 -13.84
N PHE A 41 -4.79 -13.13 -13.04
CA PHE A 41 -6.05 -12.49 -13.39
C PHE A 41 -5.92 -11.00 -13.80
N GLY A 42 -4.70 -10.47 -13.93
CA GLY A 42 -4.44 -9.06 -14.24
C GLY A 42 -4.66 -8.11 -13.05
N ASN A 43 -4.74 -8.63 -11.83
CA ASN A 43 -4.91 -7.85 -10.61
C ASN A 43 -3.54 -7.40 -10.10
N ASN A 44 -3.38 -6.10 -9.86
CA ASN A 44 -2.14 -5.50 -9.40
C ASN A 44 -2.23 -4.95 -7.97
N ALA A 45 -3.39 -5.03 -7.34
CA ALA A 45 -3.59 -4.49 -6.02
C ALA A 45 -4.56 -5.31 -5.18
N SER A 46 -4.38 -5.22 -3.87
CA SER A 46 -5.26 -5.81 -2.86
C SER A 46 -5.78 -4.73 -1.92
N ILE A 47 -7.07 -4.77 -1.60
CA ILE A 47 -7.73 -3.93 -0.62
C ILE A 47 -7.90 -4.71 0.68
N THR A 48 -7.43 -4.12 1.77
CA THR A 48 -7.61 -4.62 3.14
C THR A 48 -8.18 -3.52 4.02
N MET A 49 -8.84 -3.87 5.13
CA MET A 49 -9.19 -2.88 6.15
C MET A 49 -7.93 -2.31 6.79
N ALA A 50 -7.90 -0.99 6.98
CA ALA A 50 -6.82 -0.37 7.73
C ALA A 50 -6.83 -0.88 9.17
N GLN A 51 -5.68 -1.35 9.62
CA GLN A 51 -5.44 -1.69 11.02
C GLN A 51 -4.96 -0.45 11.76
N THR A 52 -5.57 -0.21 12.92
CA THR A 52 -5.06 0.78 13.88
C THR A 52 -3.73 0.29 14.48
N LYS A 53 -3.00 1.20 15.14
CA LYS A 53 -1.72 0.86 15.78
C LYS A 53 -1.90 -0.27 16.81
N GLU A 54 -2.94 -0.20 17.62
CA GLU A 54 -3.27 -1.21 18.63
C GLU A 54 -3.57 -2.58 18.01
N GLU A 55 -4.31 -2.63 16.89
CA GLU A 55 -4.59 -3.91 16.21
C GLU A 55 -3.35 -4.53 15.57
N ARG A 56 -2.39 -3.70 15.13
CA ARG A 56 -1.09 -4.19 14.66
C ARG A 56 -0.28 -4.78 15.81
N GLU A 57 -0.28 -4.14 16.98
CA GLU A 57 0.40 -4.65 18.18
C GLU A 57 -0.26 -5.92 18.71
N ALA A 58 -1.59 -6.02 18.59
CA ALA A 58 -2.37 -7.21 18.93
C ALA A 58 -2.30 -8.34 17.89
N LYS A 59 -1.61 -8.15 16.76
CA LYS A 59 -1.55 -9.10 15.62
C LYS A 59 -2.94 -9.53 15.12
N SER A 60 -3.93 -8.65 15.22
CA SER A 60 -5.27 -8.93 14.72
C SER A 60 -5.21 -9.26 13.22
N PRO A 61 -6.03 -10.21 12.73
CA PRO A 61 -6.02 -10.58 11.32
C PRO A 61 -6.42 -9.39 10.44
N LYS A 62 -5.81 -9.30 9.25
CA LYS A 62 -6.21 -8.31 8.24
C LYS A 62 -7.51 -8.79 7.61
N VAL A 63 -8.52 -7.93 7.59
CA VAL A 63 -9.76 -8.21 6.87
C VAL A 63 -9.53 -7.87 5.40
N TYR A 64 -9.56 -8.90 4.56
CA TYR A 64 -9.42 -8.77 3.13
C TYR A 64 -10.77 -8.41 2.52
N LEU A 65 -10.81 -7.36 1.69
CA LEU A 65 -12.07 -6.91 1.09
C LEU A 65 -12.15 -7.17 -0.41
N GLY A 66 -11.01 -7.31 -1.10
CA GLY A 66 -11.02 -7.59 -2.54
C GLY A 66 -9.73 -7.20 -3.25
N ASN A 67 -9.73 -7.41 -4.56
CA ASN A 67 -8.64 -7.04 -5.46
C ASN A 67 -8.98 -5.79 -6.26
N CYS A 68 -7.93 -5.08 -6.67
CA CYS A 68 -7.97 -4.01 -7.64
C CYS A 68 -6.99 -4.29 -8.78
N LYS A 69 -7.33 -3.77 -9.95
CA LYS A 69 -6.46 -3.72 -11.11
C LYS A 69 -6.02 -2.28 -11.38
N LEU A 70 -4.78 -2.15 -11.82
CA LEU A 70 -4.24 -0.89 -12.33
C LEU A 70 -4.82 -0.66 -13.72
N VAL A 71 -5.65 0.38 -13.88
CA VAL A 71 -6.25 0.72 -15.17
C VAL A 71 -5.41 1.77 -15.90
N TRP A 72 -4.78 2.67 -15.15
CA TRP A 72 -3.98 3.72 -15.73
C TRP A 72 -2.94 4.24 -14.73
N THR A 73 -1.73 4.51 -15.21
CA THR A 73 -0.64 5.15 -14.48
C THR A 73 0.13 6.06 -15.43
N ASN A 74 0.78 7.10 -14.89
CA ASN A 74 1.66 7.99 -15.64
C ASN A 74 3.14 7.55 -15.58
N ASP A 75 3.38 6.24 -15.46
CA ASP A 75 4.70 5.57 -15.35
C ASP A 75 5.62 6.04 -14.22
N VAL A 76 5.11 6.85 -13.28
CA VAL A 76 5.84 7.32 -12.10
C VAL A 76 5.04 6.94 -10.86
N MET A 77 5.53 5.99 -10.08
CA MET A 77 4.90 5.63 -8.81
C MET A 77 5.13 6.76 -7.79
N PRO A 78 4.10 7.20 -7.02
CA PRO A 78 4.29 8.21 -6.00
C PRO A 78 5.31 7.75 -4.98
N LYS A 79 6.38 8.52 -4.80
CA LYS A 79 7.36 8.27 -3.75
C LYS A 79 6.64 8.33 -2.41
N VAL A 80 6.79 7.28 -1.60
CA VAL A 80 6.19 7.23 -0.26
C VAL A 80 6.64 8.49 0.49
N PRO A 81 5.72 9.34 0.97
CA PRO A 81 6.12 10.50 1.75
C PRO A 81 6.92 10.00 2.95
N PRO A 82 8.05 10.66 3.30
CA PRO A 82 8.83 10.26 4.46
C PRO A 82 7.90 10.20 5.67
N ARG A 83 7.84 9.04 6.31
CA ARG A 83 7.13 8.91 7.59
C ARG A 83 7.82 9.84 8.57
N ASP A 84 7.12 10.84 9.10
CA ASP A 84 7.61 11.62 10.24
C ASP A 84 8.10 10.66 11.32
N GLY A 85 9.42 10.65 11.56
CA GLY A 85 10.08 9.81 12.56
C GLY A 85 10.67 8.47 12.10
N ALA A 86 10.63 8.10 10.82
CA ALA A 86 11.45 6.98 10.35
C ALA A 86 12.91 7.43 10.17
N PRO A 87 13.92 6.70 10.71
CA PRO A 87 15.30 6.97 10.36
C PRO A 87 15.43 6.89 8.84
N MET A 88 15.95 7.95 8.26
CA MET A 88 16.35 8.04 6.87
C MET A 88 17.13 6.76 6.57
N GLN A 89 16.55 5.85 5.80
CA GLN A 89 17.22 4.63 5.41
C GLN A 89 18.37 5.08 4.52
N SER A 90 19.56 5.12 5.12
CA SER A 90 20.81 5.52 4.48
C SER A 90 20.90 4.75 3.17
N SER A 91 20.97 5.47 2.06
CA SER A 91 21.38 4.93 0.78
C SER A 91 22.65 4.10 1.03
N ALA A 92 22.60 2.80 0.76
CA ALA A 92 23.78 1.96 0.78
C ALA A 92 24.86 2.61 -0.10
N PRO A 93 26.12 2.73 0.36
CA PRO A 93 27.18 3.30 -0.46
C PRO A 93 27.30 2.48 -1.74
N GLN A 94 27.20 3.16 -2.89
CA GLN A 94 27.57 2.59 -4.18
C GLN A 94 29.00 2.07 -4.05
N SER A 95 29.18 0.77 -4.20
CA SER A 95 30.46 0.14 -4.46
C SER A 95 30.92 0.62 -5.83
N SER A 96 31.73 1.68 -5.85
CA SER A 96 32.54 2.02 -7.02
C SER A 96 33.70 1.03 -7.09
N SER A 97 33.47 -0.06 -7.82
CA SER A 97 34.51 -0.86 -8.46
C SER A 97 35.16 -0.02 -9.56
N ASN A 98 36.37 0.46 -9.29
CA ASN A 98 37.45 0.82 -10.22
C ASN A 98 38.70 0.50 -9.39
N ASP A 99 39.37 -0.64 -9.52
CA ASP A 99 40.08 -1.13 -10.72
C ASP A 99 40.92 -0.02 -11.37
N ASP A 100 41.89 0.53 -10.62
CA ASP A 100 43.14 1.06 -11.19
C ASP A 100 44.23 1.28 -10.11
N LEU A 101 45.00 0.25 -9.80
CA LEU A 101 46.35 0.41 -9.25
C LEU A 101 47.28 -0.64 -9.88
N PRO A 102 48.06 -0.26 -10.91
CA PRO A 102 49.05 -1.13 -11.53
C PRO A 102 50.43 -1.07 -10.83
N PHE A 103 50.96 -2.28 -10.61
CA PHE A 103 52.33 -2.73 -10.22
C PHE A 103 52.85 -2.45 -8.81
#